data_AF-A0A3L7R5E5-F1
#
_entry.id   AF-A0A3L7R5E5-F1
#
_cell.length_a   1.000
_cell.length_b   1.000
_cell.length_c   1.000
_cell.angle_alpha   90.00
_cell.angle_beta   90.00
_cell.angle_gamma   90.00
#
_symmetry.space_group_name_H-M   'P 1'
#
loop_
_entity.id
_entity.type
_entity.pdbx_description
1 polymer ?
#
loop_
_entity_poly.entity_id
_entity_poly.type
_entity_poly.pdbx_seq_one_letter_code
_entity_poly.pdbx_strand_id
1 'polypeptide(L)'
;MHGIARATRRDPSRLLAARTVAEQEQIFDNVFGPLFQNWLVRWMGRQPVAVYSLGIPPSQHAVMLAESGGSGSKLFDMYKDRVRRLACGFPLDENYFAWQAFGRRYDHQQRKAVPDYLKLENYETIKSGVDRVETHVASLSDYLQTEKYGGLNGFVLLDSQDWMPPHVIEELWTHIARVGGPNTRVIFRTAGEKSPVEAALSPEIHGRFSYNQTRSQALHQEDRSAIYGMFHLYEMNS
;
A
#
# COMPACT_ATOMS: atom_id res chain seq x y z
N MET A 1 -14.14 -7.81 -11.00
CA MET A 1 -13.61 -7.33 -12.32
C MET A 1 -13.52 -8.45 -13.37
N HIS A 2 -12.69 -9.48 -13.20
CA HIS A 2 -12.45 -10.53 -14.23
C HIS A 2 -13.71 -11.23 -14.79
N GLY A 3 -14.75 -11.51 -13.98
CA GLY A 3 -15.99 -12.12 -14.47
C GLY A 3 -16.84 -11.20 -15.36
N ILE A 4 -16.95 -9.92 -15.00
CA ILE A 4 -17.65 -8.88 -15.79
C ILE A 4 -16.85 -8.56 -17.06
N ALA A 5 -15.52 -8.60 -16.98
CA ALA A 5 -14.61 -8.37 -18.08
C ALA A 5 -14.72 -9.49 -19.15
N ARG A 6 -14.81 -10.77 -18.73
CA ARG A 6 -15.14 -11.89 -19.64
C ARG A 6 -16.51 -11.77 -20.27
N ALA A 7 -17.53 -11.40 -19.49
CA ALA A 7 -18.89 -11.18 -20.02
C ALA A 7 -18.97 -10.03 -21.05
N THR A 8 -18.05 -9.07 -20.98
CA THR A 8 -17.93 -7.95 -21.93
C THR A 8 -16.87 -8.16 -23.02
N ARG A 9 -16.28 -9.37 -23.13
CA ARG A 9 -15.14 -9.70 -24.05
C ARG A 9 -13.90 -8.82 -23.87
N ARG A 10 -13.73 -8.21 -22.70
CA ARG A 10 -12.61 -7.33 -22.37
C ARG A 10 -11.72 -8.06 -21.38
N ASP A 11 -10.71 -8.76 -21.88
CA ASP A 11 -9.78 -9.50 -21.02
C ASP A 11 -8.72 -8.55 -20.43
N PRO A 12 -8.68 -8.34 -19.10
CA PRO A 12 -7.68 -7.51 -18.42
C PRO A 12 -6.24 -7.97 -18.70
N SER A 13 -6.05 -9.27 -18.98
CA SER A 13 -4.72 -9.84 -19.23
C SER A 13 -4.06 -9.28 -20.49
N ARG A 14 -4.83 -8.69 -21.42
CA ARG A 14 -4.29 -8.01 -22.61
C ARG A 14 -3.32 -6.89 -22.28
N LEU A 15 -3.48 -6.24 -21.12
CA LEU A 15 -2.54 -5.23 -20.65
C LEU A 15 -1.12 -5.81 -20.57
N LEU A 16 -0.96 -7.07 -20.16
CA LEU A 16 0.34 -7.72 -19.98
C LEU A 16 1.08 -8.03 -21.28
N ALA A 17 0.45 -7.82 -22.44
CA ALA A 17 1.10 -7.94 -23.74
C ALA A 17 1.79 -6.63 -24.20
N ALA A 18 1.57 -5.52 -23.48
CA ALA A 18 2.20 -4.24 -23.78
C ALA A 18 3.72 -4.31 -23.60
N ARG A 19 4.46 -3.68 -24.51
CA ARG A 19 5.93 -3.60 -24.49
C ARG A 19 6.44 -2.26 -23.97
N THR A 20 5.58 -1.25 -23.96
CA THR A 20 5.92 0.11 -23.50
C THR A 20 4.79 0.67 -22.65
N VAL A 21 5.11 1.68 -21.83
CA VAL A 21 4.10 2.41 -21.04
C VAL A 21 3.05 3.07 -21.95
N ALA A 22 3.44 3.60 -23.11
CA ALA A 22 2.49 4.17 -24.06
C ALA A 22 1.49 3.12 -24.59
N GLU A 23 1.95 1.89 -24.86
CA GLU A 23 1.06 0.79 -25.22
C GLU A 23 0.18 0.36 -24.03
N GLN A 24 0.71 0.38 -22.79
CA GLN A 24 -0.09 0.12 -21.58
C GLN A 24 -1.25 1.10 -21.48
N GLU A 25 -1.00 2.41 -21.69
CA GLU A 25 -2.03 3.45 -21.67
C GLU A 25 -3.09 3.25 -22.76
N GLN A 26 -2.67 2.97 -24.00
CA GLN A 26 -3.60 2.70 -25.10
C GLN A 26 -4.49 1.47 -24.82
N ILE A 27 -3.90 0.38 -24.33
CA ILE A 27 -4.67 -0.81 -23.98
C ILE A 27 -5.59 -0.52 -22.80
N PHE A 28 -5.11 0.23 -21.80
CA PHE A 28 -5.91 0.60 -20.65
C PHE A 28 -7.15 1.40 -21.04
N ASP A 29 -6.98 2.43 -21.86
CA ASP A 29 -8.06 3.30 -22.31
C ASP A 29 -9.08 2.55 -23.18
N ASN A 30 -8.64 1.61 -24.01
CA ASN A 30 -9.52 0.78 -24.84
C ASN A 30 -10.28 -0.30 -24.03
N VAL A 31 -9.62 -0.94 -23.06
CA VAL A 31 -10.19 -2.08 -22.31
C VAL A 31 -10.97 -1.60 -21.09
N PHE A 32 -10.39 -0.72 -20.28
CA PHE A 32 -10.97 -0.27 -19.01
C PHE A 32 -11.71 1.06 -19.13
N GLY A 33 -11.30 1.95 -20.04
CA GLY A 33 -11.95 3.26 -20.25
C GLY A 33 -13.48 3.18 -20.34
N PRO A 34 -14.06 2.32 -21.21
CA PRO A 34 -15.51 2.26 -21.32
C PRO A 34 -16.18 1.46 -20.18
N LEU A 35 -15.42 0.71 -19.37
CA LEU A 35 -15.95 0.12 -18.13
C LEU A 35 -16.17 1.22 -17.09
N PHE A 36 -15.22 2.15 -16.95
CA PHE A 36 -15.35 3.28 -16.01
C PHE A 36 -16.41 4.32 -16.42
N GLN A 37 -16.78 4.34 -17.71
CA GLN A 37 -17.87 5.16 -18.23
C GLN A 37 -19.25 4.49 -18.08
N ASN A 38 -19.30 3.19 -17.81
CA ASN A 38 -20.55 2.47 -17.66
C ASN A 38 -21.28 2.90 -16.37
N TRP A 39 -22.54 3.31 -16.51
CA TRP A 39 -23.34 3.83 -15.39
C TRP A 39 -23.54 2.81 -14.27
N LEU A 40 -23.64 1.51 -14.56
CA LEU A 40 -23.75 0.45 -13.55
C LEU A 40 -22.46 0.30 -12.76
N VAL A 41 -21.31 0.37 -13.44
CA VAL A 41 -19.99 0.29 -12.79
C VAL A 41 -19.76 1.50 -11.90
N ARG A 42 -20.10 2.70 -12.39
CA ARG A 42 -20.05 3.94 -11.60
C ARG A 42 -21.00 3.86 -10.40
N TRP A 43 -22.21 3.33 -10.59
CA TRP A 43 -23.19 3.19 -9.52
C TRP A 43 -22.74 2.20 -8.45
N MET A 44 -22.21 1.03 -8.84
CA MET A 44 -21.66 0.04 -7.90
C MET A 44 -20.41 0.54 -7.18
N GLY A 45 -19.50 1.21 -7.88
CA GLY A 45 -18.26 1.73 -7.29
C GLY A 45 -18.49 2.87 -6.30
N ARG A 46 -19.70 3.44 -6.26
CA ARG A 46 -20.15 4.40 -5.24
C ARG A 46 -20.71 3.74 -3.98
N GLN A 47 -20.91 2.41 -3.99
CA GLN A 47 -21.49 1.67 -2.87
C GLN A 47 -20.37 1.15 -1.94
N PRO A 48 -20.44 1.42 -0.63
CA PRO A 48 -19.47 0.91 0.35
C PRO A 48 -19.32 -0.62 0.34
N VAL A 49 -20.41 -1.33 0.02
CA VAL A 49 -20.45 -2.80 0.06
C VAL A 49 -19.66 -3.46 -1.07
N ALA A 50 -19.53 -2.79 -2.22
CA ALA A 50 -18.81 -3.35 -3.37
C ALA A 50 -17.30 -3.46 -3.11
N VAL A 51 -16.75 -2.56 -2.29
CA VAL A 51 -15.31 -2.46 -2.01
C VAL A 51 -14.83 -3.44 -0.93
N TYR A 52 -15.73 -3.88 -0.04
CA TYR A 52 -15.44 -4.95 0.93
C TYR A 52 -15.06 -6.27 0.25
N SER A 53 -15.75 -6.60 -0.85
CA SER A 53 -15.45 -7.79 -1.65
C SER A 53 -14.11 -7.73 -2.39
N LEU A 54 -13.48 -6.56 -2.42
CA LEU A 54 -12.15 -6.32 -2.99
C LEU A 54 -11.04 -6.30 -1.93
N GLY A 55 -11.37 -6.61 -0.67
CA GLY A 55 -10.40 -6.68 0.42
C GLY A 55 -10.04 -5.32 1.02
N ILE A 56 -10.82 -4.26 0.76
CA ILE A 56 -10.71 -2.97 1.44
C ILE A 56 -11.68 -2.99 2.63
N PRO A 57 -11.20 -3.00 3.89
CA PRO A 57 -12.12 -3.06 5.01
C PRO A 57 -12.73 -1.66 5.37
N PRO A 58 -13.71 -1.58 6.30
CA PRO A 58 -14.56 -0.39 6.46
C PRO A 58 -13.90 0.90 6.91
N SER A 59 -12.90 0.88 7.79
CA SER A 59 -12.27 2.11 8.27
C SER A 59 -11.49 2.80 7.14
N GLN A 60 -10.74 2.05 6.33
CA GLN A 60 -10.06 2.59 5.15
C GLN A 60 -11.03 3.21 4.14
N HIS A 61 -12.18 2.57 3.89
CA HIS A 61 -13.22 3.16 3.05
C HIS A 61 -13.74 4.49 3.61
N ALA A 62 -13.99 4.56 4.93
CA ALA A 62 -14.44 5.78 5.58
C ALA A 62 -13.41 6.92 5.49
N VAL A 63 -12.12 6.63 5.67
CA VAL A 63 -11.03 7.62 5.50
C VAL A 63 -11.02 8.16 4.07
N MET A 64 -11.00 7.26 3.08
CA MET A 64 -11.00 7.63 1.66
C MET A 64 -12.23 8.44 1.25
N LEU A 65 -13.42 8.10 1.78
CA LEU A 65 -14.64 8.84 1.54
C LEU A 65 -14.60 10.24 2.18
N ALA A 66 -14.06 10.35 3.39
CA ALA A 66 -13.89 11.63 4.08
C ALA A 66 -12.93 12.57 3.30
N GLU A 67 -11.80 12.05 2.81
CA GLU A 67 -10.87 12.79 1.95
C GLU A 67 -11.51 13.19 0.61
N SER A 68 -12.41 12.35 0.10
CA SER A 68 -13.24 12.66 -1.07
C SER A 68 -14.37 13.67 -0.77
N GLY A 69 -14.42 14.26 0.43
CA GLY A 69 -15.46 15.21 0.84
C GLY A 69 -16.86 14.60 0.89
N GLY A 70 -16.96 13.31 1.23
CA GLY A 70 -18.22 12.56 1.24
C GLY A 70 -18.77 12.21 -0.15
N SER A 71 -18.05 12.54 -1.23
CA SER A 71 -18.51 12.29 -2.60
C SER A 71 -18.09 10.91 -3.08
N GLY A 72 -19.07 10.01 -3.24
CA GLY A 72 -18.84 8.71 -3.87
C GLY A 72 -18.32 8.81 -5.31
N SER A 73 -18.57 9.93 -6.03
CA SER A 73 -18.00 10.13 -7.37
C SER A 73 -16.50 10.40 -7.31
N LYS A 74 -16.05 11.27 -6.40
CA LYS A 74 -14.62 11.56 -6.21
C LYS A 74 -13.87 10.31 -5.71
N LEU A 75 -14.49 9.53 -4.83
CA LEU A 75 -13.97 8.25 -4.38
C LEU A 75 -13.80 7.26 -5.54
N PHE A 76 -14.79 7.17 -6.43
CA PHE A 76 -14.69 6.35 -7.63
C PHE A 76 -13.58 6.82 -8.58
N ASP A 77 -13.44 8.13 -8.78
CA ASP A 77 -12.38 8.70 -9.62
C ASP A 77 -11.00 8.39 -9.01
N MET A 78 -10.84 8.46 -7.69
CA MET A 78 -9.62 8.03 -6.99
C MET A 78 -9.31 6.55 -7.22
N TYR A 79 -10.29 5.65 -7.13
CA TYR A 79 -10.08 4.24 -7.45
C TYR A 79 -9.64 4.02 -8.90
N LYS A 80 -10.24 4.76 -9.84
CA LYS A 80 -9.84 4.73 -11.25
C LYS A 80 -8.39 5.18 -11.41
N ASP A 81 -7.97 6.24 -10.74
CA ASP A 81 -6.60 6.76 -10.83
C ASP A 81 -5.58 5.78 -10.24
N ARG A 82 -5.91 5.13 -9.11
CA ARG A 82 -5.10 4.03 -8.54
C ARG A 82 -4.94 2.86 -9.49
N VAL A 83 -6.04 2.42 -10.11
CA VAL A 83 -6.02 1.34 -11.11
C VAL A 83 -5.22 1.73 -12.36
N ARG A 84 -5.32 2.99 -12.81
CA ARG A 84 -4.49 3.51 -13.92
C ARG A 84 -3.01 3.54 -13.54
N ARG A 85 -2.66 4.03 -12.35
CA ARG A 85 -1.28 4.05 -11.86
C ARG A 85 -0.71 2.63 -11.75
N LEU A 86 -1.46 1.67 -11.25
CA LEU A 86 -1.06 0.26 -11.24
C LEU A 86 -0.81 -0.28 -12.65
N ALA A 87 -1.67 0.09 -13.61
CA ALA A 87 -1.60 -0.40 -14.98
C ALA A 87 -0.51 0.27 -15.83
N CYS A 88 -0.25 1.56 -15.63
CA CYS A 88 0.52 2.40 -16.54
C CYS A 88 1.60 3.25 -15.86
N GLY A 89 1.67 3.28 -14.52
CA GLY A 89 2.64 4.11 -13.81
C GLY A 89 4.07 3.58 -13.86
N PHE A 90 4.24 2.30 -14.21
CA PHE A 90 5.54 1.62 -14.21
C PHE A 90 5.62 0.64 -15.40
N PRO A 91 6.83 0.38 -15.92
CA PRO A 91 7.06 -0.72 -16.86
C PRO A 91 6.57 -2.04 -16.30
N LEU A 92 5.93 -2.87 -17.14
CA LEU A 92 5.38 -4.15 -16.70
C LEU A 92 6.44 -5.14 -16.25
N ASP A 93 7.64 -5.11 -16.82
CA ASP A 93 8.75 -5.98 -16.39
C ASP A 93 9.29 -5.60 -15.00
N GLU A 94 9.00 -4.39 -14.54
CA GLU A 94 9.32 -3.92 -13.20
C GLU A 94 8.13 -3.99 -12.24
N ASN A 95 6.89 -4.21 -12.68
CA ASN A 95 5.72 -4.14 -11.80
C ASN A 95 4.97 -5.48 -11.62
N TYR A 96 5.46 -6.33 -10.72
CA TYR A 96 4.81 -7.61 -10.41
C TYR A 96 3.39 -7.47 -9.80
N PHE A 97 3.02 -6.32 -9.24
CA PHE A 97 1.67 -6.08 -8.75
C PHE A 97 0.67 -6.01 -9.92
N ALA A 98 1.05 -5.37 -11.03
CA ALA A 98 0.24 -5.34 -12.24
C ALA A 98 -0.01 -6.75 -12.79
N TRP A 99 1.03 -7.60 -12.79
CA TRP A 99 0.91 -9.00 -13.21
C TRP A 99 -0.09 -9.80 -12.36
N GLN A 100 -0.06 -9.61 -11.04
CA GLN A 100 -1.03 -10.24 -10.14
C GLN A 100 -2.45 -9.72 -10.37
N ALA A 101 -2.62 -8.40 -10.46
CA ALA A 101 -3.94 -7.77 -10.62
C ALA A 101 -4.62 -8.13 -11.96
N PHE A 102 -3.87 -8.08 -13.06
CA PHE A 102 -4.41 -8.23 -14.41
C PHE A 102 -4.23 -9.63 -15.00
N GLY A 103 -3.24 -10.40 -14.53
CA GLY A 103 -2.93 -11.73 -15.04
C GLY A 103 -3.07 -12.88 -14.06
N ARG A 104 -3.20 -12.61 -12.74
CA ARG A 104 -3.26 -13.63 -11.67
C ARG A 104 -2.09 -14.60 -11.69
N ARG A 105 -0.93 -14.10 -12.08
CA ARG A 105 0.32 -14.85 -12.22
C ARG A 105 1.47 -13.87 -12.09
N TYR A 106 2.68 -14.38 -11.96
CA TYR A 106 3.89 -13.59 -12.17
C TYR A 106 4.40 -13.79 -13.60
N ASP A 107 5.41 -13.02 -13.96
CA ASP A 107 6.17 -13.26 -15.19
C ASP A 107 6.99 -14.56 -15.05
N HIS A 108 6.42 -15.68 -15.49
CA HIS A 108 7.10 -16.98 -15.46
C HIS A 108 8.09 -17.16 -16.62
N GLN A 109 8.02 -16.32 -17.65
CA GLN A 109 8.82 -16.46 -18.87
C GLN A 109 10.17 -15.75 -18.75
N GLN A 110 10.17 -14.45 -18.47
CA GLN A 110 11.40 -13.66 -18.33
C GLN A 110 11.82 -13.53 -16.86
N ARG A 111 10.90 -13.78 -15.91
CA ARG A 111 11.12 -13.68 -14.46
C ARG A 111 11.64 -12.31 -14.02
N LYS A 112 11.27 -11.25 -14.75
CA LYS A 112 11.63 -9.87 -14.37
C LYS A 112 10.64 -9.30 -13.36
N ALA A 113 9.35 -9.43 -13.65
CA ALA A 113 8.27 -8.94 -12.82
C ALA A 113 7.89 -9.97 -11.74
N VAL A 114 8.83 -10.25 -10.84
CA VAL A 114 8.62 -11.05 -9.63
C VAL A 114 9.01 -10.25 -8.38
N PRO A 115 8.41 -10.54 -7.22
CA PRO A 115 8.86 -10.00 -5.94
C PRO A 115 10.35 -10.24 -5.71
N ASP A 116 11.03 -9.32 -5.02
CA ASP A 116 12.49 -9.38 -4.85
C ASP A 116 12.95 -10.66 -4.14
N TYR A 117 12.12 -11.22 -3.26
CA TYR A 117 12.40 -12.49 -2.59
C TYR A 117 12.27 -13.74 -3.50
N LEU A 118 11.73 -13.60 -4.71
CA LEU A 118 11.67 -14.67 -5.72
C LEU A 118 12.75 -14.52 -6.80
N LYS A 119 13.55 -13.45 -6.76
CA LYS A 119 14.65 -13.23 -7.70
C LYS A 119 15.86 -14.08 -7.32
N LEU A 120 16.47 -14.74 -8.31
CA LEU A 120 17.56 -15.68 -8.08
C LEU A 120 18.78 -14.98 -7.48
N GLU A 121 19.08 -13.77 -7.93
CA GLU A 121 20.19 -12.95 -7.44
C GLU A 121 20.09 -12.61 -5.95
N ASN A 122 18.89 -12.65 -5.36
CA ASN A 122 18.67 -12.35 -3.95
C ASN A 122 18.64 -13.61 -3.07
N TYR A 123 18.63 -14.81 -3.67
CA TYR A 123 18.41 -16.06 -2.94
C TYR A 123 19.46 -16.32 -1.86
N GLU A 124 20.75 -16.26 -2.21
CA GLU A 124 21.83 -16.51 -1.23
C GLU A 124 21.85 -15.47 -0.11
N THR A 125 21.59 -14.20 -0.45
CA THR A 125 21.48 -13.12 0.55
C THR A 125 20.37 -13.41 1.55
N ILE A 126 19.16 -13.72 1.08
CA ILE A 126 18.00 -14.01 1.94
C ILE A 126 18.26 -15.27 2.77
N LYS A 127 18.75 -16.33 2.13
CA LYS A 127 19.05 -17.61 2.79
C LYS A 127 20.06 -17.43 3.93
N SER A 128 21.11 -16.64 3.72
CA SER A 128 22.12 -16.37 4.75
C SER A 128 21.59 -15.58 5.95
N GLY A 129 20.44 -14.91 5.81
CA GLY A 129 19.80 -14.12 6.87
C GLY A 129 18.75 -14.87 7.70
N VAL A 130 18.41 -16.13 7.36
CA VAL A 130 17.30 -16.86 8.00
C VAL A 130 17.49 -16.99 9.52
N ASP A 131 18.73 -17.20 9.99
CA ASP A 131 19.05 -17.32 11.42
C ASP A 131 18.89 -16.01 12.21
N ARG A 132 18.55 -14.90 11.53
CA ARG A 132 18.28 -13.58 12.14
C ARG A 132 16.79 -13.26 12.20
N VAL A 133 15.93 -14.19 11.79
CA VAL A 133 14.48 -13.99 11.75
C VAL A 133 13.85 -14.71 12.93
N GLU A 134 13.13 -13.95 13.74
CA GLU A 134 12.32 -14.48 14.82
C GLU A 134 10.84 -14.21 14.54
N THR A 135 9.99 -15.12 14.99
CA THR A 135 8.53 -15.00 14.86
C THR A 135 7.90 -15.05 16.23
N HIS A 136 7.02 -14.09 16.52
CA HIS A 136 6.31 -14.01 17.78
C HIS A 136 4.81 -14.13 17.53
N VAL A 137 4.13 -14.93 18.35
CA VAL A 137 2.67 -14.98 18.40
C VAL A 137 2.21 -14.07 19.54
N ALA A 138 2.14 -12.78 19.25
CA ALA A 138 1.77 -11.73 20.21
C ALA A 138 1.23 -10.50 19.45
N SER A 139 0.61 -9.56 20.16
CA SER A 139 0.45 -8.22 19.61
C SER A 139 1.83 -7.54 19.52
N LEU A 140 1.99 -6.59 18.59
CA LEU A 140 3.23 -5.84 18.48
C LEU A 140 3.52 -5.07 19.79
N SER A 141 2.50 -4.45 20.40
CA SER A 141 2.66 -3.73 21.67
C SER A 141 3.18 -4.64 22.78
N ASP A 142 2.61 -5.84 22.96
CA ASP A 142 3.06 -6.80 23.98
C ASP A 142 4.53 -7.19 23.77
N TYR A 143 4.92 -7.47 22.52
CA TYR A 143 6.31 -7.78 22.20
C TYR A 143 7.24 -6.58 22.51
N LEU A 144 6.86 -5.38 22.07
CA LEU A 144 7.64 -4.17 22.33
C LEU A 144 7.74 -3.84 23.83
N GLN A 145 6.85 -4.31 24.70
CA GLN A 145 7.00 -4.18 26.16
C GLN A 145 8.11 -5.06 26.73
N THR A 146 8.35 -6.22 26.13
CA THR A 146 9.42 -7.15 26.55
C THR A 146 10.81 -6.69 26.10
N GLU A 147 10.87 -5.83 25.07
CA GLU A 147 12.12 -5.38 24.51
C GLU A 147 12.89 -4.39 25.40
N LYS A 148 14.20 -4.35 25.20
CA LYS A 148 15.07 -3.41 25.93
C LYS A 148 14.97 -1.99 25.36
N TYR A 149 15.26 -1.01 26.22
CA TYR A 149 15.43 0.38 25.80
C TYR A 149 16.52 0.47 24.72
N GLY A 150 16.23 1.16 23.62
CA GLY A 150 17.17 1.30 22.50
C GLY A 150 17.50 0.00 21.76
N GLY A 151 16.71 -1.07 21.93
CA GLY A 151 16.97 -2.38 21.34
C GLY A 151 16.66 -2.48 19.85
N LEU A 152 15.78 -1.63 19.33
CA LEU A 152 15.27 -1.69 17.96
C LEU A 152 15.42 -0.33 17.26
N ASN A 153 15.52 -0.33 15.93
CA ASN A 153 15.65 0.91 15.16
C ASN A 153 14.87 0.93 13.82
N GLY A 154 14.12 -0.12 13.51
CA GLY A 154 13.34 -0.22 12.28
C GLY A 154 11.97 -0.79 12.55
N PHE A 155 10.93 -0.03 12.20
CA PHE A 155 9.54 -0.44 12.38
C PHE A 155 8.81 -0.32 11.04
N VAL A 156 8.23 -1.42 10.57
CA VAL A 156 7.50 -1.49 9.29
C VAL A 156 6.07 -1.93 9.58
N LEU A 157 5.12 -1.00 9.56
CA LEU A 157 3.75 -1.23 10.06
C LEU A 157 2.71 -1.42 8.94
N LEU A 158 3.12 -1.36 7.67
CA LEU A 158 2.23 -1.40 6.51
C LEU A 158 1.03 -0.46 6.72
N ASP A 159 -0.22 -0.92 6.61
CA ASP A 159 -1.45 -0.14 6.75
C ASP A 159 -2.20 -0.43 8.05
N SER A 160 -1.54 -1.03 9.05
CA SER A 160 -2.17 -1.42 10.31
C SER A 160 -2.81 -0.24 11.04
N GLN A 161 -2.25 0.95 10.89
CA GLN A 161 -2.66 2.15 11.61
C GLN A 161 -3.97 2.75 11.09
N ASP A 162 -4.43 2.41 9.89
CA ASP A 162 -5.77 2.80 9.40
C ASP A 162 -6.92 2.12 10.16
N TRP A 163 -6.61 1.04 10.90
CA TRP A 163 -7.56 0.22 11.66
C TRP A 163 -7.50 0.50 13.15
N MET A 164 -6.43 1.16 13.61
CA MET A 164 -6.18 1.35 15.03
C MET A 164 -6.93 2.58 15.54
N PRO A 165 -7.67 2.47 16.66
CA PRO A 165 -8.17 3.63 17.37
C PRO A 165 -7.01 4.54 17.82
N PRO A 166 -7.23 5.87 17.97
CA PRO A 166 -6.17 6.81 18.35
C PRO A 166 -5.38 6.42 19.60
N HIS A 167 -6.03 5.89 20.64
CA HIS A 167 -5.34 5.46 21.87
C HIS A 167 -4.40 4.27 21.64
N VAL A 168 -4.71 3.37 20.70
CA VAL A 168 -3.84 2.23 20.34
C VAL A 168 -2.63 2.71 19.54
N ILE A 169 -2.82 3.73 18.69
CA ILE A 169 -1.71 4.39 17.98
C ILE A 169 -0.77 5.05 19.00
N GLU A 170 -1.29 5.86 19.92
CA GLU A 170 -0.49 6.49 20.97
C GLU A 170 0.29 5.46 21.80
N GLU A 171 -0.36 4.36 22.22
CA GLU A 171 0.28 3.29 22.98
C GLU A 171 1.44 2.63 22.18
N LEU A 172 1.18 2.26 20.93
CA LEU A 172 2.20 1.67 20.05
C LEU A 172 3.39 2.62 19.88
N TRP A 173 3.14 3.90 19.59
CA TRP A 173 4.20 4.89 19.37
C TRP A 173 4.96 5.22 20.66
N THR A 174 4.31 5.16 21.82
CA THR A 174 4.97 5.23 23.13
C THR A 174 5.95 4.08 23.31
N HIS A 175 5.55 2.85 22.95
CA HIS A 175 6.46 1.70 23.01
C HIS A 175 7.61 1.81 22.00
N ILE A 176 7.34 2.24 20.77
CA ILE A 176 8.37 2.51 19.77
C ILE A 176 9.38 3.55 20.29
N ALA A 177 8.90 4.64 20.88
CA ALA A 177 9.76 5.69 21.45
C ALA A 177 10.60 5.20 22.65
N ARG A 178 10.14 4.16 23.36
CA ARG A 178 10.86 3.55 24.49
C ARG A 178 11.99 2.64 24.02
N VAL A 179 11.71 1.79 23.03
CA VAL A 179 12.65 0.76 22.55
C VAL A 179 13.48 1.21 21.35
N GLY A 180 13.13 2.35 20.76
CA GLY A 180 13.86 3.01 19.69
C GLY A 180 15.28 3.37 20.12
N GLY A 181 16.27 2.92 19.35
CA GLY A 181 17.68 3.29 19.48
C GLY A 181 18.09 4.39 18.51
N PRO A 182 19.40 4.68 18.40
CA PRO A 182 19.92 5.63 17.41
C PRO A 182 19.49 5.27 15.99
N ASN A 183 19.15 6.29 15.19
CA ASN A 183 18.66 6.16 13.81
C ASN A 183 17.34 5.39 13.67
N THR A 184 16.47 5.44 14.68
CA THR A 184 15.16 4.79 14.62
C THR A 184 14.30 5.37 13.49
N ARG A 185 13.74 4.48 12.67
CA ARG A 185 12.81 4.81 11.59
C ARG A 185 11.52 4.01 11.70
N VAL A 186 10.41 4.70 11.52
CA VAL A 186 9.07 4.10 11.44
C VAL A 186 8.52 4.39 10.05
N ILE A 187 8.20 3.32 9.31
CA ILE A 187 7.56 3.42 8.00
C ILE A 187 6.21 2.71 7.99
N PHE A 188 5.27 3.32 7.30
CA PHE A 188 3.94 2.76 7.10
C PHE A 188 3.29 3.40 5.87
N ARG A 189 2.14 2.84 5.47
CA ARG A 189 1.32 3.31 4.37
C ARG A 189 -0.10 3.50 4.87
N THR A 190 -0.86 4.30 4.16
CA THR A 190 -2.25 4.63 4.54
C THR A 190 -3.14 4.50 3.32
N ALA A 191 -4.41 4.17 3.54
CA ALA A 191 -5.41 4.18 2.49
C ALA A 191 -5.72 5.60 2.03
N GLY A 192 -5.63 6.58 2.93
CA GLY A 192 -5.72 8.01 2.61
C GLY A 192 -4.37 8.66 2.35
N GLU A 193 -4.34 9.99 2.21
CA GLU A 193 -3.11 10.76 2.10
C GLU A 193 -2.54 11.16 3.46
N LYS A 194 -3.41 11.29 4.46
CA LYS A 194 -3.05 11.77 5.79
C LYS A 194 -2.53 10.65 6.69
N SER A 195 -1.52 10.99 7.47
CA SER A 195 -1.05 10.13 8.54
C SER A 195 -2.04 10.16 9.71
N PRO A 196 -2.56 9.00 10.18
CA PRO A 196 -3.44 8.94 11.35
C PRO A 196 -2.71 9.29 12.66
N VAL A 197 -1.38 9.23 12.65
CA VAL A 197 -0.51 9.49 13.79
C VAL A 197 -0.57 10.96 14.22
N GLU A 198 -0.67 11.89 13.26
CA GLU A 198 -0.73 13.34 13.54
C GLU A 198 -1.92 13.74 14.42
N ALA A 199 -3.04 13.03 14.30
CA ALA A 199 -4.23 13.29 15.10
C ALA A 199 -4.30 12.45 16.38
N ALA A 200 -3.51 11.38 16.46
CA ALA A 200 -3.55 10.43 17.57
C ALA A 200 -2.53 10.75 18.67
N LEU A 201 -1.35 11.25 18.30
CA LEU A 201 -0.26 11.40 19.26
C LEU A 201 -0.43 12.58 20.20
N SER A 202 -0.05 12.38 21.46
CA SER A 202 0.14 13.49 22.39
C SER A 202 1.33 14.38 21.97
N PRO A 203 1.38 15.66 22.38
CA PRO A 203 2.52 16.53 22.08
C PRO A 203 3.87 15.98 22.58
N GLU A 204 3.86 15.21 23.67
CA GLU A 204 5.06 14.58 24.23
C GLU A 204 5.61 13.50 23.30
N ILE A 205 4.77 12.58 22.84
CA ILE A 205 5.20 11.51 21.94
C ILE A 205 5.48 12.04 20.55
N HIS A 206 4.65 12.95 20.04
CA HIS A 206 4.86 13.61 18.75
C HIS A 206 6.23 14.30 18.67
N GLY A 207 6.61 15.03 19.73
CA GLY A 207 7.90 15.72 19.83
C GLY A 207 9.14 14.80 19.81
N ARG A 208 8.97 13.48 19.92
CA ARG A 208 10.06 12.50 19.80
C ARG A 208 10.35 12.09 18.36
N PHE A 209 9.51 12.46 17.40
CA PHE A 209 9.67 12.06 16.01
C PHE A 209 9.64 13.27 15.06
N SER A 210 10.34 13.14 13.96
CA SER A 210 10.33 14.09 12.84
C SER A 210 9.71 13.40 11.63
N TYR A 211 8.66 14.00 11.06
CA TYR A 211 8.05 13.52 9.82
C TYR A 211 8.88 13.98 8.61
N ASN A 212 9.40 13.02 7.83
CA ASN A 212 10.19 13.32 6.64
C ASN A 212 9.29 13.41 5.41
N GLN A 213 8.63 14.55 5.22
CA GLN A 213 7.63 14.75 4.17
C GLN A 213 8.21 14.55 2.75
N THR A 214 9.36 15.15 2.45
CA THR A 214 9.98 15.05 1.11
C THR A 214 10.33 13.61 0.77
N ARG A 215 10.93 12.87 1.70
CA ARG A 215 11.28 11.47 1.47
C ARG A 215 10.04 10.58 1.38
N SER A 216 9.03 10.86 2.20
CA SER A 216 7.73 10.18 2.17
C SER A 216 7.07 10.30 0.80
N GLN A 217 7.04 11.49 0.22
CA GLN A 217 6.52 11.74 -1.13
C GLN A 217 7.32 11.02 -2.22
N ALA A 218 8.66 11.09 -2.15
CA ALA A 218 9.52 10.39 -3.11
C ALA A 218 9.27 8.87 -3.08
N LEU A 219 9.24 8.27 -1.88
CA LEU A 219 8.99 6.84 -1.70
C LEU A 219 7.56 6.44 -2.11
N HIS A 220 6.58 7.31 -1.90
CA HIS A 220 5.22 7.08 -2.43
C HIS A 220 5.21 7.03 -3.96
N GLN A 221 5.98 7.89 -4.63
CA GLN A 221 6.10 7.85 -6.09
C GLN A 221 6.79 6.59 -6.62
N GLU A 222 7.63 5.95 -5.81
CA GLU A 222 8.26 4.65 -6.13
C GLU A 222 7.35 3.45 -5.81
N ASP A 223 6.21 3.66 -5.14
CA ASP A 223 5.29 2.57 -4.78
C ASP A 223 4.51 2.05 -6.00
N ARG A 224 4.92 0.85 -6.44
CA ARG A 224 4.36 0.10 -7.57
C ARG A 224 3.00 -0.55 -7.29
N SER A 225 2.62 -0.70 -6.02
CA SER A 225 1.34 -1.32 -5.66
C SER A 225 0.16 -0.43 -6.02
N ALA A 226 0.36 0.90 -5.96
CA ALA A 226 -0.63 1.93 -6.26
C ALA A 226 -1.98 1.79 -5.52
N ILE A 227 -2.03 1.00 -4.44
CA ILE A 227 -3.24 0.79 -3.63
C ILE A 227 -3.36 1.78 -2.48
N TYR A 228 -2.24 2.31 -1.99
CA TYR A 228 -2.18 3.22 -0.86
C TYR A 228 -2.25 4.68 -1.31
N GLY A 229 -2.83 5.54 -0.48
CA GLY A 229 -2.88 6.98 -0.71
C GLY A 229 -1.56 7.68 -0.37
N MET A 230 -0.79 7.16 0.60
CA MET A 230 0.51 7.72 0.94
C MET A 230 1.47 6.72 1.57
N PHE A 231 2.77 6.99 1.42
CA PHE A 231 3.86 6.36 2.20
C PHE A 231 4.33 7.38 3.24
N HIS A 232 4.54 6.95 4.47
CA HIS A 232 4.99 7.80 5.57
C HIS A 232 6.30 7.30 6.16
N LEU A 233 7.24 8.21 6.37
CA LEU A 233 8.49 8.01 7.10
C LEU A 233 8.59 8.99 8.25
N TYR A 234 8.72 8.43 9.45
CA TYR A 234 9.07 9.16 10.66
C TYR A 234 10.43 8.72 11.16
N GLU A 235 11.23 9.66 11.61
CA GLU A 235 12.56 9.43 12.17
C GLU A 235 12.53 9.87 13.63
N MET A 236 13.02 9.03 14.54
CA MET A 236 13.08 9.40 15.95
C MET A 236 14.18 10.44 16.16
N ASN A 237 13.88 11.49 16.90
CA ASN A 237 14.82 12.54 17.26
C ASN A 237 15.92 11.94 18.14
N SER A 238 17.17 12.33 17.87
CA SER A 238 18.35 11.90 18.63
C SER A 238 18.51 12.68 19.93
#